data_AF-A0A5S3W7W5-F1
#
_entry.id   AF-A0A5S3W7W5-F1
#
_cell.length_a   1.000
_cell.length_b   1.000
_cell.length_c   1.000
_cell.angle_alpha   90.00
_cell.angle_beta   90.00
_cell.angle_gamma   90.00
#
_symmetry.space_group_name_H-M   'P 1'
#
loop_
_entity.id
_entity.type
_entity.pdbx_description
1 polymer ?
#
loop_
_entity_poly.entity_id
_entity_poly.type
_entity_poly.pdbx_seq_one_letter_code
_entity_poly.pdbx_strand_id
1 'polypeptide(L)' 'MNKVLRAKIITVCDKKIAAKGGNVGLSFYAFFANKNDNPELLMQAATWWIHTHKLDHFEKAHKIKQLIIDEK' A
#
# COMPACT_ATOMS: atom_id res chain seq x y z
N MET A 1 -5.57 -10.72 -1.99
CA MET A 1 -4.16 -10.35 -1.71
C MET A 1 -3.60 -11.24 -0.60
N ASN A 2 -2.29 -11.56 -0.60
CA ASN A 2 -1.72 -12.41 0.46
C ASN A 2 -1.58 -11.69 1.81
N LYS A 3 -1.49 -12.46 2.91
CA LYS A 3 -1.41 -11.92 4.29
C LYS A 3 -0.15 -11.08 4.54
N VAL A 4 0.97 -11.46 3.92
CA VAL A 4 2.26 -10.77 4.07
C VAL A 4 2.19 -9.35 3.51
N LEU A 5 1.61 -9.19 2.32
CA LEU A 5 1.44 -7.89 1.67
C LEU A 5 0.45 -7.02 2.45
N ARG A 6 -0.67 -7.59 2.91
CA ARG A 6 -1.65 -6.88 3.76
C ARG A 6 -0.97 -6.27 5.00
N ALA A 7 -0.23 -7.09 5.76
CA ALA A 7 0.48 -6.63 6.95
C ALA A 7 1.53 -5.55 6.62
N LYS A 8 2.25 -5.72 5.50
CA LYS A 8 3.25 -4.75 5.04
C LYS A 8 2.63 -3.39 4.69
N ILE A 9 1.52 -3.39 3.96
CA ILE A 9 0.81 -2.16 3.58
C ILE A 9 0.33 -1.41 4.84
N ILE A 10 -0.30 -2.11 5.79
CA ILE A 10 -0.76 -1.52 7.05
C ILE A 10 0.41 -0.88 7.81
N THR A 11 1.50 -1.64 8.00
CA THR A 11 2.69 -1.18 8.73
C THR A 11 3.28 0.08 8.11
N VAL A 12 3.37 0.12 6.77
CA VAL A 12 3.91 1.29 6.06
C VAL A 12 2.96 2.47 6.16
N CYS A 13 1.64 2.27 6.00
CA CYS A 13 0.65 3.33 6.15
C CYS A 13 0.72 3.94 7.55
N ASP A 14 0.76 3.13 8.61
CA ASP A 14 0.85 3.59 10.00
C ASP A 14 2.13 4.38 10.25
N LYS A 15 3.27 3.88 9.78
CA LYS A 15 4.55 4.59 9.90
C LYS A 15 4.51 5.95 9.21
N LYS A 16 3.91 6.03 8.02
CA LYS A 16 3.83 7.27 7.24
C LYS A 16 2.84 8.26 7.86
N ILE A 17 1.71 7.78 8.37
CA ILE A 17 0.72 8.60 9.08
C ILE A 17 1.34 9.18 10.36
N ALA A 18 2.05 8.37 11.14
CA ALA A 18 2.73 8.84 12.35
C ALA A 18 3.80 9.89 12.04
N ALA A 19 4.52 9.75 10.94
CA ALA A 19 5.61 10.66 10.57
C ALA A 19 5.16 11.94 9.85
N LYS A 20 4.08 11.89 9.05
CA LYS A 20 3.68 12.98 8.13
C LYS A 20 2.21 13.41 8.26
N GLY A 21 1.45 12.80 9.16
CA GLY A 21 0.02 13.04 9.34
C GLY A 21 -0.87 12.21 8.41
N GLY A 22 -2.17 12.16 8.73
CA GLY A 22 -3.15 11.30 8.05
C GLY A 22 -3.34 11.58 6.55
N ASN A 23 -3.08 12.79 6.10
CA ASN A 23 -3.25 13.21 4.70
C ASN A 23 -2.05 12.88 3.80
N VAL A 24 -1.04 12.17 4.29
CA VAL A 24 0.12 11.79 3.46
C VAL A 24 -0.31 10.92 2.28
N GLY A 25 0.07 11.36 1.07
CA GLY A 25 -0.11 10.60 -0.16
C GLY A 25 0.99 9.54 -0.32
N LEU A 26 0.60 8.31 -0.65
CA LEU A 26 1.47 7.18 -0.90
C LEU A 26 1.14 6.56 -2.26
N SER A 27 2.17 6.05 -2.95
CA SER A 27 2.02 5.14 -4.08
C SER A 27 2.33 3.71 -3.62
N PHE A 28 1.93 2.69 -4.38
CA PHE A 28 2.24 1.29 -4.02
C PHE A 28 3.75 1.01 -3.90
N TYR A 29 4.59 1.80 -4.60
CA TYR A 29 6.04 1.72 -4.45
C TYR A 29 6.52 2.05 -3.04
N ALA A 30 5.76 2.83 -2.26
CA ALA A 30 6.11 3.17 -0.88
C ALA A 30 6.20 1.93 0.03
N PHE A 31 5.62 0.79 -0.37
CA PHE A 31 5.68 -0.47 0.38
C PHE A 31 6.99 -1.24 0.21
N PHE A 32 7.90 -0.77 -0.64
CA PHE A 32 9.13 -1.45 -1.00
C PHE A 32 10.33 -0.53 -0.78
N ALA A 33 11.41 -1.05 -0.19
CA ALA A 33 12.65 -0.30 0.02
C ALA A 33 13.42 -0.13 -1.31
N ASN A 34 13.43 -1.19 -2.13
CA ASN A 34 13.96 -1.18 -3.49
C ASN A 34 12.92 -1.81 -4.46
N LYS A 35 12.93 -1.34 -5.71
CA LYS A 35 11.98 -1.74 -6.76
C LYS A 35 12.04 -3.24 -7.09
N ASN A 36 13.16 -3.92 -6.82
CA ASN A 36 13.38 -5.31 -7.27
C ASN A 36 13.66 -6.30 -6.13
N ASP A 37 13.50 -5.92 -4.85
CA ASP A 37 13.78 -6.83 -3.73
C ASP A 37 12.84 -8.04 -3.70
N ASN A 38 11.59 -7.84 -4.12
CA ASN A 38 10.61 -8.90 -4.26
C ASN A 38 9.65 -8.57 -5.43
N PRO A 39 10.03 -8.93 -6.66
CA PRO A 39 9.29 -8.55 -7.86
C PRO A 39 7.87 -9.14 -7.87
N GLU A 40 7.67 -10.37 -7.36
CA GLU A 40 6.35 -10.98 -7.26
C GLU A 40 5.42 -10.18 -6.34
N LEU A 41 5.92 -9.79 -5.17
CA LEU A 41 5.16 -8.99 -4.21
C LEU A 41 4.87 -7.58 -4.75
N LEU A 42 5.80 -6.99 -5.50
CA LEU A 42 5.58 -5.73 -6.19
C LEU A 42 4.47 -5.85 -7.24
N MET A 43 4.52 -6.88 -8.09
CA MET A 43 3.50 -7.11 -9.10
C MET A 43 2.14 -7.34 -8.45
N GLN A 44 2.07 -8.10 -7.36
CA GLN A 44 0.83 -8.29 -6.61
C GLN A 44 0.28 -6.96 -6.06
N ALA A 45 1.14 -6.11 -5.51
CA ALA A 45 0.75 -4.78 -5.04
C ALA A 45 0.26 -3.89 -6.19
N ALA A 46 0.93 -3.94 -7.34
CA ALA A 46 0.55 -3.20 -8.53
C ALA A 46 -0.81 -3.67 -9.09
N THR A 47 -1.06 -4.98 -9.16
CA THR A 47 -2.36 -5.52 -9.58
C THR A 47 -3.47 -5.07 -8.64
N TRP A 48 -3.26 -5.18 -7.32
CA TRP A 48 -4.22 -4.72 -6.32
C TRP A 48 -4.51 -3.22 -6.47
N TRP A 49 -3.47 -2.41 -6.67
CA TRP A 49 -3.58 -0.96 -6.78
C TRP A 49 -4.26 -0.51 -8.07
N ILE A 50 -3.75 -0.96 -9.22
CA ILE A 50 -4.10 -0.44 -10.55
C ILE A 50 -5.32 -1.15 -11.13
N HIS A 51 -5.42 -2.49 -10.97
CA HIS A 51 -6.49 -3.26 -11.57
C HIS A 51 -7.67 -3.46 -10.64
N THR A 52 -7.43 -3.87 -9.40
CA THR A 52 -8.53 -4.18 -8.47
C THR A 52 -9.22 -2.91 -7.99
N HIS A 53 -8.45 -1.96 -7.42
CA HIS A 53 -9.02 -0.75 -6.82
C HIS A 53 -8.94 0.49 -7.72
N LYS A 54 -8.19 0.41 -8.83
CA LYS A 54 -8.04 1.51 -9.82
C LYS A 54 -7.68 2.84 -9.17
N LEU A 55 -6.76 2.78 -8.22
CA LEU A 55 -6.29 3.91 -7.46
C LEU A 55 -5.42 4.83 -8.33
N ASP A 56 -5.44 6.12 -8.01
CA ASP A 56 -4.57 7.11 -8.64
C ASP A 56 -3.08 6.84 -8.33
N HIS A 57 -2.19 7.61 -8.98
CA HIS A 57 -0.75 7.47 -8.75
C HIS A 57 -0.36 7.65 -7.27
N PHE A 58 -1.09 8.50 -6.55
CA PHE A 58 -0.98 8.68 -5.11
C PHE A 58 -2.36 8.62 -4.46
N GLU A 59 -2.43 7.96 -3.32
CA GLU A 59 -3.62 7.88 -2.49
C GLU A 59 -3.31 8.18 -1.03
N LYS A 60 -4.30 8.67 -0.28
CA LYS A 60 -4.11 8.97 1.14
C LYS A 60 -3.86 7.69 1.93
N ALA A 61 -2.85 7.71 2.80
CA ALA A 61 -2.48 6.55 3.62
C ALA A 61 -3.63 5.97 4.44
N HIS A 62 -4.53 6.82 4.97
CA HIS A 62 -5.72 6.34 5.69
C HIS A 62 -6.69 5.58 4.78
N LYS A 63 -6.86 6.01 3.52
CA LYS A 63 -7.76 5.37 2.55
C LYS A 63 -7.21 4.00 2.17
N ILE A 64 -5.92 3.93 1.88
CA ILE A 64 -5.24 2.66 1.59
C ILE A 64 -5.41 1.70 2.76
N LYS A 65 -5.10 2.13 3.99
CA LYS A 65 -5.24 1.28 5.19
C LYS A 65 -6.67 0.76 5.35
N GLN A 66 -7.67 1.62 5.15
CA GLN A 66 -9.08 1.23 5.28
C GLN A 66 -9.46 0.15 4.26
N LEU A 67 -9.06 0.29 2.99
CA LEU A 67 -9.32 -0.73 1.96
C LEU A 67 -8.75 -2.10 2.34
N ILE A 68 -7.59 -2.15 2.99
CA ILE A 68 -6.98 -3.41 3.45
C ILE A 68 -7.77 -4.03 4.60
N ILE A 69 -8.27 -3.20 5.53
CA ILE A 69 -9.05 -3.66 6.69
C ILE A 69 -10.42 -4.19 6.26
N ASP A 70 -11.04 -3.54 5.27
CA ASP A 70 -12.35 -3.92 4.75
C ASP A 70 -12.27 -5.18 3.85
N GLU A 71 -11.11 -5.47 3.28
CA GLU A 71 -10.84 -6.73 2.57
C GLU A 71 -10.70 -7.91 3.55
N LYS A 72 -11.75 -8.73 3.65
CA LYS A 72 -11.70 -10.04 4.33
C LYS A 72 -10.63 -10.96 3.71
#